data_AF-A0A2X2KI97-F1
#
_entry.id   AF-A0A2X2KI97-F1
#
_cell.length_a   1.000
_cell.length_b   1.000
_cell.length_c   1.000
_cell.angle_alpha   90.00
_cell.angle_beta   90.00
_cell.angle_gamma   90.00
#
_symmetry.space_group_name_H-M   'P 1'
#
loop_
_entity.id
_entity.type
_entity.pdbx_description
1 polymer ?
#
loop_
_entity_poly.entity_id
_entity_poly.type
_entity_poly.pdbx_seq_one_letter_code
_entity_poly.pdbx_strand_id
1 'polypeptide(L)'
;MSAIDSALSDIRNGHVGQIPNHLKDGHYQGAKDLGRSIGYKYPHQYVNGYVSQQYLPDKLKNKIYYEPKTTSKSERQLKEIYNNLLKQRP
;
A
#
# COMPACT_ATOMS: atom_id res chain seq x y z
N MET A 1 17.10 -4.75 -11.77
CA MET A 1 16.22 -3.60 -11.51
C MET A 1 15.64 -3.79 -10.12
N SER A 2 15.75 -2.81 -9.23
CA SER A 2 15.23 -2.92 -7.85
C SER A 2 13.72 -2.65 -7.79
N ALA A 3 13.07 -2.99 -6.67
CA ALA A 3 11.65 -2.70 -6.45
C ALA A 3 11.31 -1.21 -6.64
N ILE A 4 12.20 -0.32 -6.18
CA ILE A 4 12.04 1.13 -6.30
C ILE A 4 12.18 1.56 -7.77
N ASP A 5 13.14 1.00 -8.52
CA ASP A 5 13.31 1.34 -9.94
C ASP A 5 12.07 0.98 -10.76
N SER A 6 11.44 -0.16 -10.47
CA SER A 6 10.19 -0.58 -11.12
C SER A 6 9.04 0.38 -10.81
N ALA A 7 8.89 0.81 -9.56
CA ALA A 7 7.87 1.80 -9.17
C ALA A 7 8.12 3.17 -9.84
N LEU A 8 9.38 3.63 -9.89
CA LEU A 8 9.77 4.85 -10.58
C LEU A 8 9.54 4.77 -12.10
N SER A 9 9.77 3.61 -12.70
CA SER A 9 9.49 3.37 -14.11
C SER A 9 8.01 3.52 -14.42
N ASP A 10 7.12 2.95 -13.60
CA ASP A 10 5.67 3.11 -13.77
C ASP A 10 5.25 4.58 -13.67
N ILE A 11 5.85 5.36 -12.75
CA ILE A 11 5.61 6.81 -12.67
C ILE A 11 6.05 7.52 -13.96
N ARG A 12 7.27 7.26 -14.44
CA ARG A 12 7.83 7.91 -15.64
C ARG A 12 7.05 7.57 -16.92
N ASN A 13 6.51 6.36 -16.99
CA ASN A 13 5.70 5.90 -18.11
C ASN A 13 4.21 6.30 -17.99
N GLY A 14 3.84 7.10 -16.99
CA GLY A 14 2.46 7.57 -16.81
C GLY A 14 1.49 6.51 -16.26
N HIS A 15 2.00 5.36 -15.80
CA HIS A 15 1.23 4.36 -15.05
C HIS A 15 1.01 4.84 -13.61
N VAL A 16 0.26 5.93 -13.46
CA VAL A 16 -0.12 6.53 -12.19
C VAL A 16 -1.64 6.59 -12.06
N GLY A 17 -2.13 6.65 -10.82
CA GLY A 17 -3.55 6.81 -10.52
C GLY A 17 -3.79 7.82 -9.41
N GLN A 18 -5.06 8.13 -9.16
CA GLN A 18 -5.43 9.01 -8.07
C GLN A 18 -5.21 8.33 -6.71
N ILE A 19 -4.85 9.12 -5.71
CA ILE A 19 -4.81 8.67 -4.32
C ILE A 19 -6.22 8.20 -3.92
N PRO A 20 -6.38 6.99 -3.37
CA PRO A 20 -7.66 6.53 -2.83
C PRO A 20 -8.24 7.53 -1.81
N ASN A 21 -9.55 7.77 -1.84
CA ASN A 21 -10.17 8.83 -1.03
C ASN A 21 -9.97 8.64 0.48
N HIS A 22 -9.97 7.40 0.97
CA HIS A 22 -9.70 7.07 2.37
C HIS A 22 -8.23 7.29 2.78
N LEU A 23 -7.31 7.55 1.84
CA LEU A 23 -5.92 7.91 2.14
C LEU A 23 -5.64 9.41 1.93
N LYS A 24 -6.57 10.16 1.36
CA LYS A 24 -6.44 11.62 1.21
C LYS A 24 -6.58 12.27 2.57
N ASP A 25 -5.88 13.39 2.75
CA ASP A 25 -5.98 14.18 3.98
C ASP A 25 -7.43 14.65 4.21
N GLY A 26 -7.86 14.51 5.46
CA GLY A 26 -9.18 14.83 5.97
C GLY A 26 -9.24 16.12 6.81
N HIS A 27 -8.10 16.74 7.09
CA HIS A 27 -8.00 17.77 8.14
C HIS A 27 -8.23 19.22 7.67
N TYR A 28 -8.45 19.47 6.37
CA TYR A 28 -8.77 20.82 5.87
C TYR A 28 -10.28 21.00 5.63
N GLN A 29 -10.69 22.26 5.57
CA GLN A 29 -12.08 22.66 5.36
C GLN A 29 -12.64 22.08 4.05
N GLY A 30 -13.80 21.40 4.13
CA GLY A 30 -14.45 20.77 2.98
C GLY A 30 -13.97 19.35 2.64
N ALA A 31 -13.02 18.78 3.38
CA ALA A 31 -12.57 17.40 3.14
C ALA A 31 -13.70 16.35 3.27
N LYS A 32 -14.60 16.56 4.24
CA LYS A 32 -15.76 15.69 4.47
C LYS A 32 -16.73 15.71 3.30
N ASP A 33 -17.01 16.90 2.76
CA ASP A 33 -17.92 17.08 1.61
C ASP A 33 -17.33 16.46 0.33
N LEU A 34 -16.00 16.43 0.22
CA LEU A 34 -15.27 15.77 -0.86
C LEU A 34 -15.07 14.25 -0.64
N GLY A 35 -15.64 13.69 0.43
CA GLY A 35 -15.54 12.27 0.76
C GLY A 35 -14.11 11.80 1.10
N ARG A 36 -13.24 12.70 1.56
CA ARG A 36 -11.82 12.40 1.83
C ARG A 36 -11.63 11.96 3.27
N SER A 37 -10.68 11.05 3.50
CA SER A 37 -10.43 10.37 4.77
C SER A 37 -11.60 9.49 5.28
N ILE A 38 -12.76 9.54 4.63
CA ILE A 38 -13.90 8.65 4.93
C ILE A 38 -13.51 7.21 4.61
N GLY A 39 -13.71 6.32 5.59
CA GLY A 39 -13.40 4.90 5.46
C GLY A 39 -11.94 4.53 5.71
N TYR A 40 -11.08 5.47 6.13
CA TYR A 40 -9.73 5.16 6.56
C TYR A 40 -9.74 4.22 7.77
N LYS A 41 -9.09 3.07 7.65
CA LYS A 41 -8.87 2.13 8.75
C LYS A 41 -7.50 2.39 9.36
N TYR A 42 -7.47 2.78 10.63
CA TYR A 42 -6.23 3.04 11.36
C TYR A 42 -5.58 1.72 11.82
N PRO A 43 -4.42 1.30 11.27
CA PRO A 43 -3.89 -0.05 11.49
C PRO A 43 -3.64 -0.42 12.95
N HIS A 44 -3.26 0.55 13.79
CA HIS A 44 -2.97 0.31 15.22
C HIS A 44 -4.21 -0.04 16.06
N GLN A 45 -5.43 0.12 15.53
CA GLN A 45 -6.65 -0.36 16.20
C GLN A 45 -6.94 -1.84 15.96
N TYR A 46 -6.23 -2.50 15.04
CA TYR A 46 -6.50 -3.89 14.67
C TYR A 46 -5.55 -4.84 15.38
N VAL A 47 -6.05 -6.04 15.68
CA VAL A 47 -5.24 -7.14 16.25
C VAL A 47 -4.11 -7.44 15.27
N ASN A 48 -2.86 -7.27 15.72
CA ASN A 48 -1.59 -7.34 14.94
C ASN A 48 -1.12 -6.03 14.27
N GLY A 49 -1.79 -4.90 14.48
CA GLY A 49 -1.36 -3.61 13.93
C GLY A 49 -1.46 -3.53 12.40
N TYR A 50 -2.22 -4.43 11.79
CA TYR A 50 -2.41 -4.52 10.34
C TYR A 50 -3.90 -4.54 10.02
N VAL A 51 -4.25 -3.88 8.91
CA VAL A 51 -5.59 -3.93 8.37
C VAL A 51 -5.55 -4.10 6.86
N SER A 52 -6.40 -4.99 6.36
CA SER A 52 -6.57 -5.16 4.93
C SER A 52 -7.34 -3.98 4.36
N GLN A 53 -6.62 -3.14 3.61
CA GLN A 53 -7.11 -1.91 2.99
C GLN A 53 -6.38 -1.68 1.66
N GLN A 54 -7.04 -1.05 0.68
CA GLN A 54 -6.39 -0.65 -0.56
C GLN A 54 -5.44 0.53 -0.31
N TYR A 55 -4.15 0.36 -0.63
CA TYR A 55 -3.14 1.43 -0.49
C TYR A 55 -2.69 2.00 -1.84
N LEU A 56 -2.64 1.17 -2.88
CA LEU A 56 -2.30 1.60 -4.23
C LEU A 56 -3.53 2.19 -4.94
N PRO A 57 -3.32 3.15 -5.86
CA PRO A 57 -4.38 3.63 -6.76
C PRO A 57 -5.06 2.50 -7.53
N ASP A 58 -6.30 2.70 -7.97
CA ASP A 58 -7.08 1.66 -8.69
C ASP A 58 -6.35 1.09 -9.91
N LYS A 59 -5.65 1.95 -10.66
CA LYS A 59 -4.84 1.56 -11.82
C LYS A 59 -3.66 0.65 -11.48
N LEU A 60 -3.21 0.65 -10.22
CA LEU A 60 -2.03 -0.08 -9.75
C LEU A 60 -2.36 -1.08 -8.62
N LYS A 61 -3.63 -1.30 -8.28
CA LYS A 61 -4.04 -2.06 -7.08
C LYS A 61 -3.46 -3.49 -6.99
N ASN A 62 -3.14 -4.08 -8.15
CA ASN A 62 -2.58 -5.41 -8.29
C ASN A 62 -1.07 -5.43 -8.59
N LYS A 63 -0.40 -4.27 -8.63
CA LYS A 63 1.04 -4.20 -8.87
C LYS A 63 1.82 -4.73 -7.67
N ILE A 64 2.85 -5.51 -7.98
CA ILE A 64 3.80 -6.05 -7.01
C ILE A 64 5.19 -5.60 -7.47
N TYR A 65 5.88 -4.82 -6.63
CA TYR A 65 7.23 -4.33 -6.94
C TYR A 65 8.30 -5.02 -6.10
N TYR A 66 7.99 -5.35 -4.85
CA TYR A 66 8.93 -5.95 -3.92
C TYR A 66 8.85 -7.47 -3.98
N GLU A 67 9.93 -8.07 -4.47
CA GLU A 67 10.14 -9.51 -4.47
C GLU A 67 11.26 -9.86 -3.47
N PRO A 68 10.91 -10.38 -2.28
CA PRO A 68 11.90 -10.63 -1.24
C PRO A 68 12.86 -11.77 -1.63
N LYS A 69 14.15 -11.49 -1.49
CA LYS A 69 15.22 -12.50 -1.61
C LYS A 69 15.34 -13.34 -0.33
N THR A 70 16.09 -14.43 -0.41
CA THR A 70 16.36 -15.33 0.72
C THR A 70 17.84 -15.46 1.04
N THR A 71 18.64 -14.53 0.53
CA THR A 71 20.10 -14.50 0.62
C THR A 71 20.58 -14.26 2.05
N SER A 72 19.90 -13.40 2.81
CA SER A 72 20.23 -13.11 4.21
C SER A 72 19.14 -13.60 5.19
N LYS A 73 19.52 -13.83 6.45
CA LYS A 73 18.58 -14.20 7.52
C LYS A 73 17.50 -13.13 7.71
N SER A 74 17.88 -11.86 7.68
CA SER A 74 16.97 -10.72 7.83
C SER A 74 15.95 -10.67 6.68
N GLU A 75 16.38 -10.87 5.43
CA GLU A 75 15.45 -10.90 4.30
C GLU A 75 14.48 -12.09 4.34
N ARG A 76 14.92 -13.25 4.86
CA ARG A 76 14.00 -14.39 5.07
C ARG A 76 12.88 -14.04 6.06
N GLN A 77 13.22 -13.38 7.17
CA GLN A 77 12.22 -12.94 8.14
C GLN A 77 11.26 -11.91 7.52
N LEU A 78 11.77 -10.94 6.76
CA LEU A 78 10.92 -9.98 6.03
C LEU A 78 10.01 -10.68 5.01
N LYS A 79 10.51 -11.70 4.31
CA LYS A 79 9.72 -12.52 3.38
C LYS A 79 8.57 -13.23 4.09
N GLU A 80 8.80 -13.80 5.27
CA GLU A 80 7.76 -14.45 6.06
C GLU A 80 6.66 -13.47 6.47
N ILE A 81 7.05 -12.29 6.97
CA ILE A 81 6.09 -11.22 7.30
C ILE A 81 5.31 -10.82 6.05
N TYR A 82 6.01 -10.55 4.94
CA TYR A 82 5.39 -10.17 3.67
C TYR A 82 4.36 -11.20 3.19
N ASN A 83 4.70 -12.49 3.24
CA ASN A 83 3.79 -13.57 2.86
C ASN A 83 2.58 -13.68 3.81
N ASN A 84 2.77 -13.49 5.11
CA ASN A 84 1.68 -13.51 6.08
C ASN A 84 0.70 -12.35 5.87
N LEU A 85 1.20 -11.18 5.47
CA LEU A 85 0.38 -10.03 5.10
C LEU A 85 -0.37 -10.28 3.78
N LEU A 86 0.27 -10.90 2.78
CA LEU A 86 -0.39 -11.25 1.52
C LEU A 86 -1.55 -12.23 1.71
N LYS A 87 -1.43 -13.20 2.62
CA LYS A 87 -2.53 -14.13 2.96
C LYS A 87 -3.76 -13.43 3.59
N GLN A 88 -3.57 -12.23 4.13
CA GLN A 88 -4.64 -11.42 4.73
C GLN A 88 -5.22 -10.39 3.75
N ARG A 89 -4.68 -10.28 2.53
CA ARG A 89 -5.35 -9.52 1.45
C ARG A 89 -6.57 -10.31 0.97
N PRO A 90 -7.71 -9.64 0.70
CA PRO A 90 -8.89 -10.27 0.12
C PRO A 90 -8.63 -10.75 -1.31
#